data_AF-A0A2W4J151-F1
#
_entry.id   AF-A0A2W4J151-F1
#
_cell.length_a   1.000
_cell.length_b   1.000
_cell.length_c   1.000
_cell.angle_alpha   90.00
_cell.angle_beta   90.00
_cell.angle_gamma   90.00
#
_symmetry.space_group_name_H-M   'P 1'
#
loop_
_entity.id
_entity.type
_entity.pdbx_description
1 polymer ?
#
loop_
_entity_poly.entity_id
_entity_poly.type
_entity_poly.pdbx_seq_one_letter_code
_entity_poly.pdbx_strand_id
1 'polypeptide(L)'
;MKKILQNGKIVGFSDFDPILAEGQTAQEAEAGEYEAWVEANQPKPIHYVTIEIPLQVLATNEELQKKLVFLRLVYSHMESITRQGITYLSHIDITDILDFLPKEEFVKFRDIGVKFPPEVEALYSEGETNEETTV
;
A
#
# COMPACT_ATOMS: atom_id res chain seq x y z
N MET A 1 -24.13 12.09 -18.67
CA MET A 1 -22.72 11.72 -18.81
C MET A 1 -22.70 10.25 -19.17
N LYS A 2 -21.92 9.84 -20.17
CA LYS A 2 -21.88 8.45 -20.62
C LYS A 2 -20.69 7.72 -19.99
N LYS A 3 -20.94 6.54 -19.43
CA LYS A 3 -19.88 5.59 -19.04
C LYS A 3 -19.46 4.76 -20.25
N ILE A 4 -18.16 4.57 -20.40
CA ILE A 4 -17.56 3.73 -21.43
C ILE A 4 -17.20 2.39 -20.77
N LEU A 5 -17.69 1.30 -21.35
CA LEU A 5 -17.50 -0.05 -20.87
C LEU A 5 -16.63 -0.84 -21.84
N GLN A 6 -15.66 -1.58 -21.33
CA GLN A 6 -14.89 -2.58 -22.06
C GLN A 6 -14.91 -3.88 -21.28
N ASN A 7 -15.37 -4.97 -21.90
CA ASN A 7 -15.55 -6.28 -21.23
C ASN A 7 -16.36 -6.19 -19.92
N GLY A 8 -17.37 -5.32 -19.87
CA GLY A 8 -18.21 -5.11 -18.69
C GLY A 8 -17.59 -4.26 -17.57
N LYS A 9 -16.37 -3.73 -17.75
CA LYS A 9 -15.73 -2.82 -16.79
C LYS A 9 -15.75 -1.38 -17.29
N ILE A 10 -15.96 -0.44 -16.38
CA ILE A 10 -15.90 1.00 -16.68
C ILE A 10 -14.43 1.38 -16.92
N VAL A 11 -14.16 1.93 -18.11
CA VAL A 11 -12.83 2.41 -18.52
C VAL A 11 -12.75 3.92 -18.65
N GLY A 12 -13.87 4.63 -18.55
CA GLY A 12 -13.90 6.08 -18.56
C GLY A 12 -15.31 6.65 -18.66
N PHE A 13 -15.37 7.98 -18.65
CA PHE A 13 -16.60 8.76 -18.76
C PHE A 13 -16.45 9.87 -19.80
N SER A 14 -17.56 10.26 -20.41
CA SER A 14 -17.62 11.36 -21.37
C SER A 14 -18.92 12.15 -21.20
N ASP A 15 -18.82 13.48 -21.16
CA ASP A 15 -19.99 14.35 -21.20
C ASP A 15 -20.63 14.44 -22.59
N PHE A 16 -19.89 14.03 -23.61
CA PHE A 16 -20.32 13.99 -25.02
C PHE A 16 -20.46 12.56 -25.52
N ASP A 17 -20.99 12.39 -26.73
CA ASP A 17 -20.98 11.11 -27.44
C ASP A 17 -19.52 10.65 -27.67
N PRO A 18 -19.06 9.56 -27.00
CA PRO A 18 -17.67 9.16 -27.08
C PRO A 18 -17.38 8.43 -28.39
N ILE A 19 -16.16 8.61 -28.91
CA ILE A 19 -15.62 7.75 -29.97
C ILE A 19 -15.20 6.43 -29.32
N LEU A 20 -15.85 5.33 -29.69
CA LEU A 20 -15.63 4.02 -29.10
C LEU A 20 -14.58 3.23 -29.89
N ALA A 21 -13.62 2.63 -29.18
CA ALA A 21 -12.71 1.64 -29.75
C ALA A 21 -13.43 0.29 -29.94
N GLU A 22 -12.79 -0.62 -30.70
CA GLU A 22 -13.32 -1.98 -30.90
C GLU A 22 -13.53 -2.70 -29.56
N GLY A 23 -14.75 -3.22 -29.35
CA GLY A 23 -15.15 -3.88 -28.09
C GLY A 23 -15.59 -2.94 -26.96
N GLN A 24 -15.68 -1.62 -27.20
CA GLN A 24 -16.23 -0.68 -26.24
C GLN A 24 -17.72 -0.38 -26.49
N THR A 25 -18.45 -0.11 -25.41
CA THR A 25 -19.85 0.33 -25.47
C THR A 25 -20.05 1.56 -24.57
N ALA A 26 -20.96 2.45 -24.94
CA ALA A 26 -21.34 3.60 -24.11
C ALA A 26 -22.76 3.43 -23.59
N GLN A 27 -22.96 3.73 -22.31
CA GLN A 27 -24.28 3.75 -21.66
C GLN A 27 -24.40 5.04 -20.84
N GLU A 28 -25.62 5.47 -20.53
CA GLU A 28 -25.80 6.56 -19.56
C GLU A 28 -25.27 6.11 -18.20
N ALA A 29 -24.49 6.98 -17.56
CA ALA A 29 -24.05 6.76 -16.19
C ALA A 29 -25.22 7.01 -15.23
N GLU A 30 -25.34 6.14 -14.22
CA GLU A 30 -26.22 6.34 -13.08
C GLU A 30 -25.63 7.38 -12.12
N ALA A 31 -26.48 7.96 -11.29
CA ALA A 31 -26.06 8.96 -10.32
C ALA A 31 -25.03 8.34 -9.33
N GLY A 32 -23.86 8.96 -9.20
CA GLY A 32 -22.80 8.48 -8.32
C GLY A 32 -21.79 7.54 -8.96
N GLU A 33 -22.04 6.99 -10.16
CA GLU A 33 -21.07 6.08 -10.81
C GLU A 33 -19.77 6.77 -11.19
N TYR A 34 -19.85 8.04 -11.62
CA TYR A 34 -18.68 8.84 -11.93
C TYR A 34 -17.85 9.09 -10.67
N GLU A 35 -18.48 9.53 -9.59
CA GLU A 35 -17.83 9.83 -8.32
C GLU A 35 -17.18 8.58 -7.72
N ALA A 36 -17.90 7.45 -7.70
CA ALA A 36 -17.36 6.18 -7.20
C ALA A 36 -16.19 5.67 -8.05
N TRP A 37 -16.25 5.83 -9.39
CA TRP A 37 -15.13 5.46 -10.26
C TRP A 37 -13.93 6.39 -10.05
N VAL A 38 -14.16 7.70 -9.91
CA VAL A 38 -13.09 8.66 -9.61
C VAL A 38 -12.46 8.31 -8.26
N GLU A 39 -13.24 8.08 -7.21
CA GLU A 39 -12.72 7.70 -5.88
C GLU A 39 -11.90 6.39 -5.93
N ALA A 40 -12.38 5.39 -6.68
CA ALA A 40 -11.68 4.11 -6.82
C ALA A 40 -10.41 4.19 -7.69
N ASN A 41 -10.33 5.12 -8.64
CA ASN A 41 -9.22 5.25 -9.59
C ASN A 41 -8.33 6.48 -9.34
N GLN A 42 -8.68 7.33 -8.39
CA GLN A 42 -7.83 8.45 -8.01
C GLN A 42 -6.55 7.88 -7.41
N PRO A 43 -5.37 8.30 -7.89
CA PRO A 43 -4.11 7.93 -7.25
C PRO A 43 -4.19 8.33 -5.78
N LYS A 44 -4.14 7.34 -4.88
CA LYS A 44 -4.08 7.63 -3.46
C LYS A 44 -2.81 8.44 -3.21
N PRO A 45 -2.88 9.52 -2.39
CA PRO A 45 -1.68 10.26 -2.05
C PRO A 45 -0.67 9.29 -1.44
N ILE A 46 0.57 9.31 -1.96
CA ILE A 46 1.63 8.47 -1.44
C ILE A 46 1.90 8.88 0.00
N HIS A 47 1.79 7.93 0.91
CA HIS A 47 1.99 8.18 2.33
C HIS A 47 3.22 7.41 2.80
N TYR A 48 4.31 8.15 3.01
CA TYR A 48 5.59 7.58 3.39
C TYR A 48 5.72 7.41 4.89
N VAL A 49 6.20 6.24 5.30
CA VAL A 49 6.47 5.92 6.70
C VAL A 49 7.97 5.78 6.98
N THR A 50 8.32 5.92 8.26
CA THR A 50 9.68 5.70 8.76
C THR A 50 9.70 4.62 9.83
N ILE A 51 10.51 3.59 9.64
CA ILE A 51 10.74 2.49 10.60
C ILE A 51 12.07 2.75 11.32
N GLU A 52 12.09 2.59 12.64
CA GLU A 52 13.31 2.74 13.44
C GLU A 52 13.85 1.37 13.84
N ILE A 53 15.12 1.11 13.50
CA ILE A 53 15.80 -0.14 13.80
C ILE A 53 17.02 0.16 14.68
N PRO A 54 17.09 -0.36 15.91
CA PRO A 54 18.31 -0.24 16.71
C PRO A 54 19.49 -0.85 15.96
N LEU A 55 20.61 -0.13 15.87
CA LEU A 55 21.78 -0.56 15.11
C LEU A 55 22.33 -1.91 15.61
N GLN A 56 22.25 -2.17 16.92
CA GLN A 56 22.67 -3.43 17.50
C GLN A 56 21.83 -4.60 16.97
N VAL A 57 20.51 -4.42 16.88
CA VAL A 57 19.57 -5.41 16.33
C VAL A 57 19.87 -5.64 14.86
N LEU A 58 20.06 -4.56 14.10
CA LEU A 58 20.43 -4.64 12.69
C LEU A 58 21.76 -5.38 12.49
N ALA A 59 22.76 -5.13 13.34
CA ALA A 59 24.08 -5.75 13.22
C ALA A 59 24.08 -7.26 13.51
N THR A 60 23.17 -7.74 14.36
CA THR A 60 23.14 -9.14 14.81
C THR A 60 22.07 -10.00 14.15
N ASN A 61 21.08 -9.40 13.49
CA ASN A 61 19.96 -10.12 12.87
C ASN A 61 20.12 -10.22 11.33
N GLU A 62 20.63 -11.34 10.85
CA GLU A 62 20.86 -11.58 9.41
C GLU A 62 19.58 -11.54 8.56
N GLU A 63 18.45 -11.97 9.13
CA GLU A 63 17.18 -12.01 8.42
C GLU A 63 16.66 -10.60 8.16
N LEU A 64 16.74 -9.73 9.18
CA LEU A 64 16.43 -8.32 9.06
C LEU A 64 17.35 -7.65 8.03
N GLN A 65 18.66 -7.93 8.07
CA GLN A 65 19.60 -7.41 7.07
C GLN A 65 19.22 -7.81 5.65
N LYS A 66 18.91 -9.09 5.40
CA LYS A 66 18.48 -9.58 4.09
C LYS A 66 17.20 -8.89 3.62
N LYS A 67 16.25 -8.68 4.53
CA LYS A 67 15.02 -7.95 4.23
C LYS A 67 15.29 -6.51 3.83
N LEU A 68 16.16 -5.80 4.56
CA LEU A 68 16.52 -4.42 4.21
C LEU A 68 17.23 -4.32 2.85
N VAL A 69 18.10 -5.28 2.55
CA VAL A 69 18.75 -5.36 1.23
C VAL A 69 17.68 -5.53 0.13
N PHE A 70 16.70 -6.42 0.34
CA PHE A 70 15.59 -6.59 -0.59
C PHE A 70 14.78 -5.30 -0.76
N LEU A 71 14.38 -4.64 0.34
CA LEU A 71 13.62 -3.39 0.27
C LEU A 71 14.38 -2.30 -0.47
N ARG A 72 15.70 -2.21 -0.27
CA ARG A 72 16.55 -1.25 -1.00
C ARG A 72 16.62 -1.52 -2.50
N LEU A 73 16.48 -2.77 -2.93
CA LEU A 73 16.47 -3.13 -4.35
C LEU A 73 15.14 -2.76 -5.02
N VAL A 74 14.03 -2.90 -4.30
CA VAL A 74 12.68 -2.65 -4.85
C VAL A 74 12.31 -1.17 -4.78
N TYR A 75 12.66 -0.48 -3.69
CA TYR A 75 12.34 0.93 -3.50
C TYR A 75 13.47 1.84 -3.96
N SER A 76 13.32 2.41 -5.15
CA SER A 76 14.32 3.31 -5.76
C SER A 76 14.55 4.62 -4.98
N HIS A 77 13.62 5.01 -4.11
CA HIS A 77 13.69 6.24 -3.31
C HIS A 77 13.77 5.99 -1.80
N MET A 78 13.99 4.73 -1.37
CA MET A 78 14.12 4.44 0.06
C MET A 78 15.39 5.07 0.63
N GLU A 79 15.24 5.74 1.76
CA GLU A 79 16.35 6.35 2.48
C GLU A 79 16.70 5.54 3.71
N SER A 80 18.00 5.36 3.97
CA SER A 80 18.50 4.76 5.19
C SER A 80 19.54 5.67 5.83
N ILE A 81 19.26 6.12 7.06
CA ILE A 81 20.14 7.02 7.81
C ILE A 81 20.40 6.39 9.18
N THR A 82 21.67 6.29 9.58
CA THR A 82 22.02 5.84 10.94
C THR A 82 22.50 7.01 11.78
N ARG A 83 21.83 7.27 12.90
CA ARG A 83 22.19 8.33 13.85
C ARG A 83 21.90 7.88 15.27
N GLN A 84 22.82 8.17 16.19
CA GLN A 84 22.67 7.86 17.63
C GLN A 84 22.35 6.37 17.92
N GLY A 85 22.91 5.46 17.13
CA GLY A 85 22.69 4.02 17.32
C GLY A 85 21.33 3.51 16.82
N ILE A 86 20.59 4.31 16.07
CA ILE A 86 19.33 3.93 15.43
C ILE A 86 19.47 4.13 13.91
N THR A 87 19.06 3.13 13.15
CA THR A 87 18.90 3.17 11.70
C THR A 87 17.44 3.49 11.37
N TYR A 88 17.22 4.59 10.69
CA TYR A 88 15.91 5.03 10.20
C TYR A 88 15.78 4.58 8.75
N LEU A 89 14.70 3.88 8.41
CA LEU A 89 14.31 3.53 7.05
C LEU A 89 13.07 4.30 6.67
N SER A 90 13.20 5.21 5.73
CA SER A 90 12.15 6.14 5.31
C SER A 90 11.80 5.98 3.85
N HIS A 91 10.74 6.67 3.42
CA HIS A 91 10.25 6.68 2.04
C HIS A 91 9.73 5.31 1.57
N ILE A 92 9.07 4.61 2.49
CA ILE A 92 8.33 3.38 2.21
C ILE A 92 6.86 3.75 2.13
N ASP A 93 6.17 3.41 1.04
CA ASP A 93 4.73 3.63 0.92
C ASP A 93 3.98 2.70 1.90
N ILE A 94 3.08 3.27 2.69
CA ILE A 94 2.27 2.52 3.65
C ILE A 94 1.40 1.45 2.97
N THR A 95 1.00 1.66 1.71
CA THR A 95 0.13 0.71 0.99
C THR A 95 0.80 -0.62 0.73
N ASP A 96 2.13 -0.63 0.65
CA ASP A 96 2.90 -1.81 0.29
C ASP A 96 3.36 -2.60 1.53
N ILE A 97 3.21 -2.04 2.73
CA ILE A 97 3.67 -2.64 3.98
C ILE A 97 3.16 -4.07 4.14
N LEU A 98 1.87 -4.29 3.86
CA LEU A 98 1.25 -5.61 4.01
C LEU A 98 1.78 -6.63 2.99
N ASP A 99 2.24 -6.18 1.82
CA ASP A 99 2.76 -7.07 0.77
C ASP A 99 4.18 -7.55 1.09
N PHE A 100 5.02 -6.70 1.69
CA PHE A 100 6.41 -7.05 1.98
C PHE A 100 6.66 -7.43 3.44
N LEU A 101 5.81 -7.04 4.39
CA LEU A 101 5.98 -7.33 5.81
C LEU A 101 4.76 -8.15 6.30
N PRO A 102 4.79 -9.48 6.21
CA PRO A 102 3.74 -10.32 6.78
C PRO A 102 3.59 -10.10 8.29
N LYS A 103 2.41 -10.42 8.84
CA LYS A 103 2.10 -10.23 10.27
C LYS A 103 3.10 -10.96 11.17
N GLU A 104 3.54 -12.16 10.80
CA GLU A 104 4.53 -12.93 11.57
C GLU A 104 5.88 -12.19 11.63
N GLU A 105 6.32 -11.62 10.52
CA GLU A 105 7.56 -10.83 10.46
C GLU A 105 7.43 -9.52 11.25
N PHE A 106 6.30 -8.84 11.15
CA PHE A 106 6.01 -7.63 11.93
C PHE A 106 6.13 -7.90 13.44
N VAL A 107 5.46 -8.93 13.95
CA VAL A 107 5.51 -9.30 15.37
C VAL A 107 6.95 -9.65 15.77
N LYS A 108 7.61 -10.49 14.97
CA LYS A 108 8.99 -10.90 15.24
C LYS A 108 9.96 -9.72 15.29
N PHE A 109 9.87 -8.78 14.36
CA PHE A 109 10.75 -7.61 14.32
C PHE A 109 10.43 -6.62 15.45
N ARG A 110 9.15 -6.46 15.79
CA ARG A 110 8.74 -5.66 16.94
C ARG A 110 9.31 -6.23 18.25
N ASP A 111 9.25 -7.54 18.43
CA ASP A 111 9.69 -8.22 19.66
C ASP A 111 11.22 -8.13 19.87
N ILE A 112 12.00 -8.00 18.79
CA ILE A 112 13.45 -7.76 18.86
C ILE A 112 13.82 -6.26 18.94
N GLY A 113 12.82 -5.37 19.06
CA GLY A 113 13.03 -3.95 19.34
C GLY A 113 13.01 -3.02 18.11
N VAL A 114 12.56 -3.49 16.95
CA VAL A 114 12.22 -2.58 15.82
C VAL A 114 10.98 -1.79 16.20
N LYS A 115 11.00 -0.47 15.99
CA LYS A 115 9.84 0.39 16.22
C LYS A 115 9.20 0.74 14.89
N PHE A 116 7.92 0.43 14.82
CA PHE A 116 7.07 0.81 13.70
C PHE A 116 6.29 2.08 14.06
N PRO A 117 6.02 2.96 13.09
CA PRO A 117 5.17 4.12 13.35
C PRO A 117 3.72 3.66 13.59
N PRO A 118 2.91 4.45 14.34
CA PRO A 118 1.55 4.06 14.71
C PRO A 118 0.65 3.66 13.54
N GLU A 119 0.87 4.29 12.38
CA GLU A 119 0.12 4.03 11.16
C GLU A 119 0.39 2.61 10.62
N VAL A 120 1.62 2.12 10.74
CA VAL A 120 1.98 0.74 10.39
C VAL A 120 1.41 -0.23 11.42
N GLU A 121 1.44 0.12 12.71
CA GLU A 121 0.85 -0.72 13.75
C GLU A 121 -0.67 -0.88 13.58
N ALA A 122 -1.36 0.17 13.11
CA ALA A 122 -2.79 0.13 12.81
C ALA A 122 -3.13 -0.90 11.73
N LEU A 123 -2.29 -1.05 10.69
CA LEU A 123 -2.50 -2.04 9.61
C LEU A 123 -2.61 -3.49 10.13
N TYR A 124 -1.89 -3.82 11.21
CA TYR A 124 -1.94 -5.16 11.81
C TYR A 124 -2.95 -5.30 12.95
N SER A 125 -3.55 -4.19 13.37
CA SER A 125 -4.61 -4.14 14.39
C SER A 125 -6.01 -4.26 13.78
N GLU A 126 -6.21 -3.75 12.56
CA GLU A 126 -7.49 -3.83 11.84
C GLU A 126 -7.85 -5.25 11.34
N GLY A 127 -6.92 -6.20 11.46
CA GLY A 127 -7.11 -7.61 11.10
C GLY A 127 -7.87 -8.49 12.11
N GLU A 128 -8.40 -7.94 13.21
CA GLU A 128 -9.30 -8.69 14.12
C GLU A 128 -10.79 -8.60 13.73
N THR A 129 -11.13 -7.96 12.61
CA THR A 129 -12.51 -7.92 12.10
C THR A 129 -12.58 -8.51 10.70
N ASN A 130 -12.53 -9.84 10.59
CA ASN A 130 -13.24 -10.65 9.59
C ASN A 130 -12.95 -12.15 9.82
N GLU A 131 -13.40 -12.67 10.96
CA GLU A 131 -13.87 -14.05 11.04
C GLU A 131 -15.33 -14.05 11.48
N GLU A 132 -16.14 -14.76 10.69
CA GLU A 132 -17.49 -15.24 10.95
C GLU A 132 -18.63 -14.22 11.09
N THR A 133 -19.46 -14.10 10.05
CA THR A 133 -20.85 -14.62 10.10
C THR A 133 -21.43 -14.70 8.67
N THR A 134 -21.28 -15.85 8.02
CA THR A 134 -22.30 -16.31 7.07
C THR A 134 -22.86 -17.62 7.63
N VAL A 135 -23.96 -17.48 8.37
CA VAL A 135 -24.89 -18.57 8.69
C VAL A 135 -25.92 -18.63 7.56
#